data_AF-A0A5B7E696-F1
#
_entry.id   AF-A0A5B7E696-F1
#
_cell.length_a   1.000
_cell.length_b   1.000
_cell.length_c   1.000
_cell.angle_alpha   90.00
_cell.angle_beta   90.00
_cell.angle_gamma   90.00
#
_symmetry.space_group_name_H-M   'P 1'
#
loop_
_entity.id
_entity.type
_entity.pdbx_description
1 polymer ?
#
loop_
_entity_poly.entity_id
_entity_poly.type
_entity_poly.pdbx_seq_one_letter_code
_entity_poly.pdbx_strand_id
1 'polypeptide(L)'
;MPPYNHTLPAFNDQFGIKPEFYDYSHFYVGITFCTILGIILIMVNWICSCCHEHSKYWNDPDTGNRFASLIFVRKAKQRPLDALY
;
A
#
# COMPACT_ATOMS: atom_id res chain seq x y z
N MET A 1 32.57 -40.22 19.39
CA MET A 1 31.84 -38.98 19.07
C MET A 1 30.35 -39.26 19.27
N PRO A 2 29.67 -38.59 20.22
CA PRO A 2 28.24 -38.78 20.40
C PRO A 2 27.45 -38.12 19.23
N PRO A 3 26.26 -38.65 18.88
CA PRO A 3 25.50 -38.25 17.70
C PRO A 3 24.87 -36.86 17.87
N TYR A 4 24.93 -36.06 16.81
CA TYR A 4 24.66 -34.62 16.75
C TYR A 4 23.17 -34.23 16.68
N ASN A 5 22.26 -35.16 16.97
CA ASN A 5 20.83 -35.03 16.62
C ASN A 5 19.91 -34.69 17.81
N HIS A 6 20.46 -34.45 19.00
CA HIS A 6 19.68 -34.20 20.22
C HIS A 6 20.12 -32.95 21.01
N THR A 7 21.08 -32.18 20.49
CA THR A 7 21.83 -31.18 21.28
C THR A 7 21.40 -29.74 21.06
N LEU A 8 20.65 -29.42 19.99
CA LEU A 8 20.17 -28.05 19.73
C LEU A 8 19.37 -27.45 20.89
N PRO A 9 18.34 -28.14 21.45
CA PRO A 9 17.59 -27.59 22.59
C PRO A 9 18.48 -27.50 23.84
N ALA A 10 19.33 -28.49 24.10
CA ALA A 10 20.23 -28.50 25.26
C ALA A 10 21.32 -27.41 25.19
N PHE A 11 21.85 -27.14 23.99
CA PHE A 11 22.80 -26.06 23.72
C PHE A 11 22.14 -24.70 23.92
N ASN A 12 20.93 -24.51 23.39
CA ASN A 12 20.17 -23.27 23.56
C ASN A 12 19.86 -22.99 25.04
N ASP A 13 19.49 -24.00 25.82
CA ASP A 13 19.26 -23.87 27.26
C ASP A 13 20.55 -23.54 28.03
N GLN A 14 21.68 -24.15 27.66
CA GLN A 14 22.99 -23.88 28.29
C GLN A 14 23.47 -22.44 28.06
N PHE A 15 23.22 -21.89 26.86
CA PHE A 15 23.60 -20.52 26.50
C PHE A 15 22.46 -19.51 26.71
N GLY A 16 21.34 -19.93 27.29
CA GLY A 16 20.18 -19.08 27.52
C GLY A 16 19.57 -18.49 26.25
N ILE A 17 19.83 -19.09 25.09
CA ILE A 17 19.32 -18.66 23.79
C ILE A 17 17.87 -19.14 23.69
N LYS A 18 16.97 -18.37 24.30
CA LYS A 18 15.55 -18.56 24.07
C LYS A 18 15.24 -18.04 22.66
N PRO A 19 14.49 -18.79 21.83
CA PRO A 19 13.92 -18.22 20.63
C PRO A 19 12.94 -17.12 21.08
N GLU A 20 13.41 -15.87 21.05
CA GLU A 20 12.58 -14.69 21.25
C GLU A 20 11.68 -14.59 20.02
N PHE A 21 10.46 -15.11 20.13
CA PHE A 21 9.43 -14.90 19.12
C PHE A 21 9.05 -13.43 19.16
N TYR A 22 9.60 -12.65 18.24
CA TYR A 22 9.27 -11.24 18.13
C TYR A 22 7.80 -11.10 17.71
N ASP A 23 7.01 -10.40 18.53
CA ASP A 23 5.62 -10.13 18.22
C ASP A 23 5.51 -8.97 17.24
N TYR A 24 5.16 -9.29 15.99
CA TYR A 24 4.95 -8.30 14.93
C TYR A 24 3.51 -7.80 14.87
N SER A 25 2.66 -8.08 15.88
CA SER A 25 1.25 -7.69 15.88
C SER A 25 1.04 -6.20 15.61
N HIS A 26 1.85 -5.32 16.19
CA HIS A 26 1.73 -3.87 15.96
C HIS A 26 2.02 -3.47 14.50
N PHE A 27 2.93 -4.17 13.83
CA PHE A 27 3.22 -3.96 12.41
C PHE A 27 2.04 -4.38 11.54
N TYR A 28 1.46 -5.55 11.81
CA TYR A 28 0.29 -6.03 11.08
C TYR A 28 -0.95 -5.19 11.31
N VAL A 29 -1.17 -4.70 12.54
CA VAL A 29 -2.27 -3.76 12.84
C VAL A 29 -2.12 -2.47 12.04
N GLY A 30 -0.91 -1.92 11.97
CA GLY A 30 -0.62 -0.72 11.19
C GLY A 30 -0.91 -0.91 9.69
N ILE A 31 -0.37 -1.98 9.09
CA ILE A 31 -0.59 -2.29 7.68
C ILE A 31 -2.07 -2.52 7.40
N THR A 32 -2.76 -3.27 8.25
CA THR A 32 -4.19 -3.56 8.09
C THR A 32 -5.02 -2.28 8.11
N PHE A 33 -4.71 -1.35 9.00
CA PHE A 33 -5.40 -0.07 9.05
C PHE A 33 -5.14 0.77 7.79
N CYS A 34 -3.88 0.87 7.35
CA CYS A 34 -3.52 1.61 6.14
C CYS A 34 -4.15 1.02 4.87
N THR A 35 -4.20 -0.31 4.75
CA THR A 35 -4.79 -0.99 3.58
C THR A 35 -6.31 -0.83 3.55
N ILE A 36 -6.99 -0.96 4.70
CA ILE A 36 -8.44 -0.72 4.79
C ILE A 36 -8.78 0.72 4.39
N LEU A 37 -8.07 1.71 4.94
CA LEU A 37 -8.28 3.11 4.57
C LEU A 37 -8.02 3.35 3.08
N GLY A 38 -6.93 2.79 2.53
CA GLY A 38 -6.63 2.90 1.11
C GLY A 38 -7.73 2.31 0.23
N ILE A 39 -8.22 1.12 0.57
CA ILE A 39 -9.31 0.45 -0.16
C ILE A 39 -10.60 1.26 -0.10
N ILE A 40 -10.97 1.79 1.06
CA ILE A 40 -12.16 2.64 1.21
C ILE A 40 -12.07 3.87 0.30
N LEU A 41 -10.93 4.56 0.29
CA LEU A 41 -10.73 5.74 -0.55
C LEU A 41 -10.80 5.43 -2.05
N ILE A 42 -10.28 4.26 -2.46
CA ILE A 42 -10.36 3.76 -3.84
C ILE A 42 -11.81 3.41 -4.21
N MET A 43 -12.52 2.68 -3.34
CA MET A 43 -13.92 2.32 -3.56
C MET A 43 -14.82 3.55 -3.67
N VAL A 44 -14.62 4.55 -2.81
CA VAL A 44 -15.37 5.81 -2.88
C VAL A 44 -15.12 6.51 -4.21
N ASN A 45 -13.87 6.57 -4.69
CA ASN A 45 -13.57 7.12 -6.03
C ASN A 45 -14.26 6.33 -7.14
N TRP A 46 -14.22 5.01 -7.07
CA TRP A 46 -14.83 4.15 -8.09
C TRP A 46 -16.34 4.33 -8.18
N ILE A 47 -17.03 4.31 -7.03
CA ILE A 47 -18.49 4.47 -6.96
C ILE A 47 -18.90 5.87 -7.42
N CYS A 48 -18.21 6.91 -6.96
CA CYS A 48 -18.50 8.29 -7.35
C CYS A 48 -18.22 8.56 -8.84
N SER A 49 -17.25 7.87 -9.45
CA SER A 49 -16.95 7.98 -10.87
C SER A 49 -17.95 7.25 -11.76
N CYS A 50 -18.53 6.13 -11.30
CA CYS A 50 -19.37 5.25 -12.11
C CYS A 50 -20.88 5.53 -12.00
N CYS A 51 -21.36 6.01 -10.85
CA CYS A 51 -22.80 6.04 -10.55
C CYS A 51 -23.37 7.43 -10.24
N HIS A 52 -22.54 8.48 -10.17
CA HIS A 52 -23.00 9.82 -9.79
C HIS A 52 -23.08 10.76 -11.00
N GLU A 53 -24.08 11.67 -11.02
CA GLU A 53 -24.24 12.73 -12.03
C GLU A 53 -23.02 13.68 -12.11
N HIS A 54 -22.19 13.67 -11.06
CA HIS A 54 -20.90 14.36 -10.99
C HIS A 54 -19.71 13.54 -11.51
N SER A 55 -19.94 12.46 -12.26
CA SER A 55 -18.89 11.63 -12.89
C SER A 55 -17.86 12.50 -13.66
N LYS A 56 -18.32 13.55 -14.33
CA LYS A 56 -17.45 14.52 -15.02
C LYS A 56 -16.46 15.23 -14.09
N TYR A 57 -16.85 15.56 -12.87
CA TYR A 57 -15.99 16.19 -11.86
C TYR A 57 -14.99 15.18 -11.25
N TRP A 58 -15.43 13.94 -11.04
CA TRP A 58 -14.58 12.90 -10.45
C TRP A 58 -13.52 12.37 -11.42
N ASN A 59 -13.81 12.39 -12.73
CA ASN A 59 -12.96 11.85 -13.79
C ASN A 59 -12.11 12.93 -14.49
N ASP A 60 -12.33 14.21 -14.20
CA ASP A 60 -11.56 15.31 -14.78
C ASP A 60 -10.39 15.72 -13.85
N PRO A 61 -9.12 15.52 -14.29
CA PRO A 61 -7.93 15.79 -13.50
C PRO A 61 -7.66 17.30 -13.29
N ASP A 62 -8.32 18.19 -14.04
CA ASP A 62 -8.12 19.64 -13.96
C ASP A 62 -9.13 20.34 -13.02
N THR A 63 -10.11 19.62 -12.50
CA THR A 63 -11.11 20.14 -11.53
C THR A 63 -10.68 20.13 -10.06
N GLY A 64 -9.44 19.74 -9.75
CA GLY A 64 -8.90 19.81 -8.38
C GLY A 64 -9.27 18.63 -7.46
N ASN A 65 -9.84 17.54 -8.00
CA ASN A 65 -10.01 16.29 -7.26
C ASN A 65 -8.64 15.62 -7.00
N ARG A 66 -8.09 15.83 -5.80
CA ARG A 66 -6.75 15.34 -5.40
C ARG A 66 -6.63 13.81 -5.39
N PHE A 67 -7.74 13.09 -5.21
CA PHE A 67 -7.73 11.63 -5.23
C PHE A 67 -7.62 11.05 -6.64
N ALA A 68 -8.32 11.66 -7.62
CA ALA A 68 -8.17 11.32 -9.02
C ALA A 68 -6.74 11.61 -9.51
N SER A 69 -6.11 12.70 -9.06
CA SER A 69 -4.72 13.02 -9.45
C SER A 69 -3.67 11.98 -9.03
N LEU A 70 -3.95 11.14 -8.02
CA LEU A 70 -3.05 10.04 -7.62
C LEU A 70 -3.21 8.80 -8.52
N ILE A 71 -4.38 8.65 -9.15
CA ILE A 71 -4.73 7.51 -10.00
C ILE A 71 -4.42 7.82 -11.47
N PHE A 72 -4.69 9.06 -11.91
CA PHE A 72 -4.42 9.51 -13.27
C PHE A 72 -3.03 10.11 -13.35
N VAL A 73 -2.11 9.41 -14.01
CA VAL A 73 -0.88 10.00 -14.53
C VAL A 73 -1.31 11.12 -15.48
N ARG A 74 -1.11 12.39 -15.06
CA ARG A 74 -1.36 13.55 -15.94
C ARG A 74 -0.66 13.27 -17.26
N LYS A 75 -1.41 13.08 -18.35
CA LYS A 75 -0.81 13.11 -19.68
C LYS A 75 -0.12 14.46 -19.78
N ALA A 76 1.20 14.46 -19.95
CA ALA A 76 1.92 15.69 -20.21
C ALA A 76 1.18 16.37 -21.37
N LYS A 77 0.69 17.60 -21.13
CA LYS A 77 0.09 18.41 -22.19
C LYS A 77 1.20 18.68 -23.18
N GLN A 78 1.37 17.78 -24.16
CA GLN A 78 2.30 17.98 -25.25
C GLN A 78 1.85 19.29 -25.91
N ARG A 79 2.70 20.31 -25.82
CA ARG A 79 2.46 21.54 -26.57
C ARG A 79 2.38 21.14 -28.04
N PRO A 80 1.37 21.63 -28.78
CA PRO A 80 1.25 21.27 -30.18
C PRO A 80 2.48 21.83 -30.92
N LEU A 81 2.99 21.03 -31.87
CA LEU A 81 4.27 21.25 -32.55
C LEU A 81 4.26 22.49 -33.45
N ASP A 82 3.07 23.08 -33.67
CA ASP A 82 2.78 24.27 -34.47
C ASP A 82 3.09 25.59 -33.76
N ALA A 83 3.38 25.58 -32.46
CA ALA A 83 3.73 26.79 -31.71
C ALA A 83 5.20 27.27 -31.91
N LEU A 84 5.96 26.62 -32.81
CA LEU A 84 7.34 26.95 -33.14
C LEU A 84 7.54 27.46 -34.57
N TYR A 85 6.45 27.78 -35.30
CA TYR A 85 6.51 28.43 -36.61
C TYR A 85 6.29 29.94 -36.50
#